data_AF-A0A7Y2CVW0-F1
#
_entry.id   AF-A0A7Y2CVW0-F1
#
_cell.length_a   1.000
_cell.length_b   1.000
_cell.length_c   1.000
_cell.angle_alpha   90.00
_cell.angle_beta   90.00
_cell.angle_gamma   90.00
#
_symmetry.space_group_name_H-M   'P 1'
#
loop_
_entity.id
_entity.type
_entity.pdbx_description
1 polymer ?
#
loop_
_entity_poly.entity_id
_entity_poly.type
_entity_poly.pdbx_seq_one_letter_code
_entity_poly.pdbx_strand_id
1 'polypeptide(L)'
;STGEGYEIASWSIVVKTGFLYLIMVTGAIWEKVVFGQYLFAAAFFWEDLFSFAVIALHSLYIYGLFWGGMAPMTLIVIALLAYAAYVLNAGQFLWKLRAARLQSGALT
;
A
#
# COMPACT_ATOMS: atom_id res chain seq x y z
N SER A 1 -13.74 26.43 -11.39
CA SER A 1 -12.35 25.95 -11.31
C SER A 1 -12.19 24.72 -10.39
N THR A 2 -13.20 23.86 -10.23
CA THR A 2 -13.15 22.65 -9.38
C THR A 2 -12.80 21.36 -10.15
N GLY A 3 -12.90 21.34 -11.49
CA GLY A 3 -12.66 20.14 -12.30
C GLY A 3 -11.18 19.77 -12.46
N GLU A 4 -10.31 20.76 -12.69
CA GLU A 4 -8.89 20.52 -12.98
C GLU A 4 -8.13 19.90 -11.78
N GLY A 5 -8.39 20.38 -10.56
CA GLY A 5 -7.80 19.81 -9.36
C GLY A 5 -8.26 18.36 -9.09
N TYR A 6 -9.50 18.04 -9.44
CA TYR A 6 -10.03 16.67 -9.32
C TYR A 6 -9.37 15.72 -10.33
N GLU A 7 -9.16 16.16 -11.58
CA GLU A 7 -8.49 15.36 -12.60
C GLU A 7 -7.02 15.10 -12.24
N ILE A 8 -6.28 16.13 -11.81
CA ILE A 8 -4.88 15.98 -11.38
C ILE A 8 -4.78 15.02 -10.20
N ALA A 9 -5.67 15.13 -9.21
CA ALA A 9 -5.71 14.22 -8.07
C ALA A 9 -5.98 12.78 -8.52
N SER A 10 -6.92 12.58 -9.45
CA SER A 10 -7.25 11.24 -9.98
C SER A 10 -6.07 10.63 -10.71
N TRP A 11 -5.40 11.38 -11.59
CA TRP A 11 -4.19 10.94 -12.28
C TRP A 11 -3.03 10.64 -11.32
N SER A 12 -2.89 11.39 -10.24
CA SER A 12 -1.89 11.10 -9.21
C SER A 12 -2.09 9.71 -8.58
N ILE A 13 -3.34 9.29 -8.40
CA ILE A 13 -3.69 7.97 -7.86
C ILE A 13 -3.37 6.88 -8.89
N VAL A 14 -3.63 7.12 -10.18
CA VAL A 14 -3.25 6.20 -11.27
C VAL A 14 -1.74 5.96 -11.27
N VAL A 15 -0.95 7.03 -11.28
CA VAL A 15 0.52 6.94 -11.27
C VAL A 15 1.02 6.26 -10.00
N LYS A 16 0.50 6.62 -8.83
CA LYS A 16 0.83 5.96 -7.55
C LYS A 16 0.52 4.46 -7.61
N THR A 17 -0.61 4.07 -8.19
CA THR A 17 -0.99 2.66 -8.33
C THR A 17 0.04 1.88 -9.14
N GLY A 18 0.54 2.47 -10.24
CA GLY A 18 1.65 1.88 -11.02
C GLY A 18 2.90 1.62 -10.19
N PHE A 19 3.31 2.58 -9.37
CA PHE A 19 4.44 2.41 -8.45
C PHE A 19 4.20 1.34 -7.38
N LEU A 20 2.99 1.25 -6.83
CA LEU A 20 2.64 0.22 -5.85
C LEU A 20 2.73 -1.19 -6.44
N TYR A 21 2.22 -1.39 -7.66
CA TYR A 21 2.40 -2.67 -8.35
C TYR A 21 3.86 -2.98 -8.62
N LEU A 22 4.65 -2.00 -9.06
CA LEU A 22 6.06 -2.19 -9.33
C LEU A 22 6.80 -2.66 -8.06
N ILE A 23 6.61 -1.96 -6.94
CA ILE A 23 7.26 -2.30 -5.67
C ILE A 23 6.77 -3.66 -5.14
N MET A 24 5.49 -3.98 -5.28
CA MET A 24 4.95 -5.28 -4.86
C MET A 24 5.53 -6.42 -5.69
N VAL A 25 5.60 -6.28 -7.01
CA VAL A 25 6.14 -7.32 -7.89
C VAL A 25 7.62 -7.54 -7.62
N THR A 26 8.41 -6.47 -7.49
CA THR A 26 9.84 -6.59 -7.17
C THR A 26 10.07 -7.16 -5.77
N GLY A 27 9.26 -6.77 -4.78
CA GLY A 27 9.27 -7.33 -3.43
C GLY A 27 8.93 -8.82 -3.41
N ALA A 28 7.88 -9.23 -4.12
CA ALA A 28 7.46 -10.63 -4.24
C ALA A 28 8.57 -11.50 -4.85
N ILE A 29 9.24 -11.00 -5.90
CA ILE A 29 10.39 -11.69 -6.52
C ILE A 29 11.55 -11.82 -5.53
N TRP A 30 11.86 -10.75 -4.78
CA TRP A 30 12.91 -10.78 -3.76
C TRP A 30 12.60 -11.80 -2.67
N GLU A 31 11.37 -11.83 -2.15
CA GLU A 31 10.96 -12.82 -1.15
C GLU A 31 11.05 -14.25 -1.69
N LYS A 32 10.71 -14.46 -2.96
CA LYS A 32 10.84 -15.78 -3.58
C LYS A 32 12.29 -16.27 -3.59
N VAL A 33 13.24 -15.37 -3.87
CA VAL A 33 14.67 -15.70 -3.91
C VAL A 33 15.22 -15.95 -2.51
N VAL A 34 14.80 -15.19 -1.50
CA VAL A 34 15.33 -15.28 -0.13
C VAL A 34 14.65 -16.34 0.72
N PHE A 35 13.31 -16.45 0.64
CA PHE A 35 12.48 -17.30 1.51
C PHE A 35 11.84 -18.49 0.78
N GLY A 36 12.00 -18.59 -0.54
CA GLY A 36 11.45 -19.70 -1.32
C GLY A 36 9.95 -19.62 -1.61
N GLN A 37 9.27 -18.52 -1.29
CA GLN A 37 7.84 -18.29 -1.56
C GLN A 37 7.56 -16.85 -2.01
N TYR A 38 6.50 -16.66 -2.80
CA TYR A 38 6.08 -15.32 -3.20
C TYR A 38 5.17 -14.72 -2.13
N LEU A 39 5.62 -13.63 -1.50
CA LEU A 39 4.88 -12.88 -0.48
C LEU A 39 4.52 -13.75 0.73
N PHE A 40 4.11 -13.10 1.81
CA PHE A 40 3.65 -13.74 3.03
C PHE A 40 4.70 -14.62 3.72
N ALA A 41 5.99 -14.36 3.49
CA ALA A 41 7.03 -14.95 4.33
C ALA A 41 6.77 -14.60 5.79
N ALA A 42 7.03 -15.52 6.73
CA ALA A 42 6.63 -15.34 8.13
C ALA A 42 7.16 -14.02 8.77
N ALA A 43 8.32 -13.53 8.33
CA ALA A 43 8.89 -12.26 8.77
C ALA A 43 8.19 -11.00 8.20
N PHE A 44 7.53 -11.13 7.04
CA PHE A 44 6.94 -10.04 6.26
C PHE A 44 5.41 -10.12 6.13
N PHE A 45 4.79 -11.22 6.59
CA PHE A 45 3.35 -11.50 6.44
C PHE A 45 2.43 -10.29 6.64
N TRP A 46 2.59 -9.55 7.75
CA TRP A 46 1.75 -8.39 8.04
C TRP A 46 1.99 -7.23 7.06
N GLU A 47 3.25 -7.00 6.69
CA GLU A 47 3.64 -5.99 5.70
C GLU A 47 3.01 -6.29 4.34
N ASP A 48 3.02 -7.56 3.94
CA ASP A 48 2.40 -8.02 2.69
C ASP A 48 0.88 -7.92 2.74
N LEU A 49 0.26 -8.30 3.86
CA LEU A 49 -1.20 -8.19 4.03
C LEU A 49 -1.69 -6.75 3.87
N PHE A 50 -1.03 -5.79 4.52
CA PHE A 50 -1.40 -4.38 4.39
C PHE A 50 -1.08 -3.83 3.01
N SER A 51 0.05 -4.21 2.41
CA SER A 51 0.41 -3.82 1.05
C SER A 51 -0.60 -4.34 0.02
N PHE A 52 -1.07 -5.58 0.19
CA PHE A 52 -2.15 -6.15 -0.62
C PHE A 52 -3.46 -5.39 -0.43
N ALA A 53 -3.84 -5.06 0.81
CA ALA A 53 -5.06 -4.30 1.08
C ALA A 53 -5.01 -2.91 0.41
N VAL A 54 -3.87 -2.22 0.51
CA VAL A 54 -3.61 -0.95 -0.18
C VAL A 54 -3.76 -1.10 -1.70
N ILE A 55 -3.11 -2.12 -2.28
CA ILE A 55 -3.17 -2.36 -3.73
C ILE A 55 -4.60 -2.69 -4.16
N ALA A 56 -5.34 -3.48 -3.38
CA ALA A 56 -6.74 -3.79 -3.67
C ALA A 56 -7.60 -2.52 -3.68
N LEU A 57 -7.42 -1.62 -2.73
CA LEU A 57 -8.15 -0.34 -2.69
C LEU A 57 -7.78 0.57 -3.88
N HIS A 58 -6.51 0.64 -4.25
CA HIS A 58 -6.09 1.38 -5.45
C HIS A 58 -6.64 0.74 -6.72
N SER A 59 -6.62 -0.59 -6.83
CA SER A 59 -7.21 -1.33 -7.94
C SER A 59 -8.71 -1.05 -8.06
N LEU A 60 -9.43 -1.00 -6.94
CA LEU A 60 -10.84 -0.66 -6.88
C LEU A 60 -11.10 0.78 -7.33
N TYR A 61 -10.23 1.72 -6.94
CA TYR A 61 -10.31 3.10 -7.42
C TYR A 61 -10.14 3.16 -8.94
N ILE A 62 -9.12 2.50 -9.50
CA ILE A 62 -8.86 2.46 -10.95
C ILE A 62 -10.03 1.82 -11.69
N TYR A 63 -10.55 0.71 -11.16
CA TYR A 63 -11.75 0.08 -11.70
C TYR A 63 -12.92 1.07 -11.70
N GLY A 64 -13.21 1.72 -10.57
CA GLY A 64 -14.31 2.67 -10.44
C GLY A 64 -14.19 3.89 -11.35
N LEU A 65 -12.96 4.37 -11.58
CA LEU A 65 -12.65 5.52 -12.42
C LEU A 65 -12.87 5.24 -13.91
N PHE A 66 -12.43 4.08 -14.40
CA PHE A 66 -12.42 3.79 -15.85
C PHE A 66 -13.56 2.88 -16.32
N TRP A 67 -14.07 1.98 -15.48
CA TRP A 67 -15.06 0.95 -15.89
C TRP A 67 -16.31 0.92 -15.01
N GLY A 68 -16.15 1.09 -13.70
CA GLY A 68 -17.23 0.91 -12.73
C GLY A 68 -18.21 2.09 -12.64
N GLY A 69 -17.90 3.23 -13.26
CA GLY A 69 -18.76 4.41 -13.26
C GLY A 69 -19.08 4.93 -11.85
N MET A 70 -18.14 4.81 -10.91
CA MET A 70 -18.37 5.18 -9.51
C MET A 70 -18.47 6.69 -9.36
N ALA A 71 -19.38 7.14 -8.50
CA ALA A 71 -19.52 8.56 -8.20
C ALA A 71 -18.21 9.12 -7.59
N PRO A 72 -17.87 10.41 -7.84
CA PRO A 72 -16.63 11.01 -7.32
C PRO A 72 -16.45 10.87 -5.81
N MET A 73 -17.53 10.95 -5.04
CA MET A 73 -17.50 10.79 -3.58
C MET A 73 -17.06 9.36 -3.19
N THR A 74 -17.55 8.34 -3.89
CA THR A 74 -17.15 6.94 -3.66
C THR A 74 -15.65 6.76 -3.90
N LEU A 75 -15.13 7.33 -4.99
CA LEU A 75 -13.71 7.30 -5.31
C LEU A 75 -12.86 7.99 -4.22
N ILE A 76 -13.30 9.14 -3.70
CA ILE A 76 -12.64 9.83 -2.59
C ILE A 76 -12.61 8.94 -1.33
N VAL A 77 -13.74 8.31 -0.97
CA VAL A 77 -13.81 7.41 0.19
C VAL A 77 -12.83 6.24 0.04
N ILE A 78 -12.77 5.62 -1.14
CA ILE A 78 -11.81 4.54 -1.42
C ILE A 78 -10.36 5.02 -1.24
N ALA A 79 -10.04 6.20 -1.77
CA ALA A 79 -8.71 6.79 -1.61
C ALA A 79 -8.37 7.06 -0.13
N LEU A 80 -9.32 7.58 0.65
CA LEU A 80 -9.16 7.81 2.09
C LEU A 80 -8.95 6.50 2.87
N LEU A 81 -9.66 5.43 2.52
CA LEU A 81 -9.43 4.10 3.09
C LEU A 81 -8.02 3.59 2.79
N ALA A 82 -7.51 3.83 1.58
CA ALA A 82 -6.14 3.46 1.24
C ALA A 82 -5.12 4.27 2.07
N TYR A 83 -5.38 5.57 2.30
CA TYR A 83 -4.57 6.38 3.20
C TYR A 83 -4.59 5.89 4.64
N ALA A 84 -5.74 5.46 5.16
CA ALA A 84 -5.84 4.86 6.48
C ALA A 84 -5.02 3.56 6.57
N ALA A 85 -5.04 2.73 5.53
CA ALA A 85 -4.21 1.52 5.46
C ALA A 85 -2.70 1.84 5.48
N TYR A 86 -2.26 2.94 4.85
CA TYR A 86 -0.86 3.40 4.97
C TYR A 86 -0.47 3.76 6.39
N VAL A 87 -1.37 4.39 7.16
CA VAL A 87 -1.10 4.74 8.55
C VAL A 87 -0.90 3.48 9.39
N LEU A 88 -1.69 2.43 9.16
CA LEU A 88 -1.52 1.14 9.83
C LEU A 88 -0.16 0.52 9.52
N ASN A 89 0.24 0.51 8.23
CA ASN A 89 1.55 -0.01 7.81
C ASN A 89 2.72 0.80 8.42
N ALA A 90 2.63 2.13 8.40
CA ALA A 90 3.63 2.99 9.02
C ALA A 90 3.74 2.77 10.53
N GLY A 91 2.60 2.62 11.23
CA GLY A 91 2.56 2.29 12.65
C GLY A 91 3.26 0.97 12.98
N GLN A 92 3.03 -0.06 12.15
CA GLN A 92 3.74 -1.34 12.25
C GLN A 92 5.25 -1.16 12.12
N PHE A 93 5.72 -0.40 11.13
CA PHE A 93 7.15 -0.16 10.91
C PHE A 93 7.80 0.55 12.11
N LEU A 94 7.14 1.58 12.65
CA LEU A 94 7.62 2.29 13.84
C LEU A 94 7.72 1.38 15.06
N TRP A 95 6.77 0.46 15.24
CA TRP A 95 6.85 -0.53 16.31
C TRP A 95 8.04 -1.48 16.07
N LYS A 96 8.18 -2.07 14.87
CA LYS A 96 9.32 -2.94 14.53
C LYS A 96 10.66 -2.23 14.83
N LEU A 97 10.79 -0.96 14.44
CA LEU A 97 11.99 -0.16 14.73
C LEU A 97 12.24 0.02 16.24
N ARG A 98 11.19 0.31 17.01
CA ARG A 98 11.30 0.45 18.48
C ARG A 98 11.71 -0.87 19.14
N ALA A 99 11.13 -1.98 18.71
CA ALA A 99 11.46 -3.31 19.25
C ALA A 99 12.93 -3.68 18.95
N ALA A 100 13.40 -3.45 17.72
CA ALA A 100 14.78 -3.67 17.34
C ALA A 100 15.75 -2.83 18.19
N ARG A 101 15.44 -1.54 18.41
CA ARG A 101 16.27 -0.66 19.26
C ARG A 101 16.38 -1.15 20.71
N LEU A 102 15.28 -1.62 21.30
CA LEU A 102 15.28 -2.14 22.68
C LEU A 102 16.10 -3.44 22.79
N GLN A 103 16.03 -4.32 21.79
CA GLN A 103 16.85 -5.53 21.74
C GLN A 103 18.34 -5.20 21.60
N SER A 104 18.70 -4.26 20.73
CA SER A 104 20.11 -3.86 20.56
C SER A 104 20.69 -3.21 21.82
N GLY A 105 19.92 -2.42 22.56
CA GLY A 105 20.36 -1.80 23.82
C GLY A 105 20.41 -2.75 25.01
N ALA A 106 19.75 -3.92 24.95
CA ALA A 106 19.85 -4.96 25.97
C ALA A 106 21.06 -5.89 25.78
N LEU A 107 21.69 -5.85 24.60
CA LEU A 107 22.88 -6.64 24.24
C LEU A 107 24.21 -5.90 24.49
N THR A 108 24.16 -4.67 24.99
CA THR A 108 25.31 -3.84 25.43
C THR A 108 25.36 -3.74 26.94
#